data_AF-A0A357IZ23-F1
#
_entry.id   AF-A0A357IZ23-F1
#
_cell.length_a   1.000
_cell.length_b   1.000
_cell.length_c   1.000
_cell.angle_alpha   90.00
_cell.angle_beta   90.00
_cell.angle_gamma   90.00
#
_symmetry.space_group_name_H-M   'P 1'
#
loop_
_entity.id
_entity.type
_entity.pdbx_description
1 polymer ?
#
loop_
_entity_poly.entity_id
_entity_poly.type
_entity_poly.pdbx_seq_one_letter_code
_entity_poly.pdbx_strand_id
1 'polypeptide(L)'
;YWQGWLLEVKNVTQLEGDWIQFPDAVSERGAKHLQSLGKLAKQGFACGVIFALSRPEGKRFRPAAEIDAVFAESLRKAARSGLYLLPVRFGYGMQGVEYRGTLDYELEEPDPDNPLMQAFT
;
A
#
# COMPACT_ATOMS: atom_id res chain seq x y z
N TYR A 1 -28.16 -11.06 -2.93
CA TYR A 1 -27.24 -9.93 -2.70
C TYR A 1 -25.81 -10.45 -2.80
N TRP A 2 -24.94 -9.80 -3.57
CA TRP A 2 -23.57 -10.25 -3.80
C TRP A 2 -22.76 -10.11 -2.50
N GLN A 3 -22.06 -11.18 -2.08
CA GLN A 3 -21.28 -11.24 -0.83
C GLN A 3 -19.75 -11.33 -1.11
N GLY A 4 -19.32 -10.97 -2.33
CA GLY A 4 -17.93 -11.07 -2.75
C GLY A 4 -17.09 -9.84 -2.39
N TRP A 5 -15.77 -10.02 -2.44
CA TRP A 5 -14.80 -8.93 -2.36
C TRP A 5 -14.31 -8.53 -3.76
N LEU A 6 -14.15 -7.25 -4.00
CA LEU A 6 -13.38 -6.74 -5.12
C LEU A 6 -11.95 -6.44 -4.65
N LEU A 7 -11.00 -7.27 -5.08
CA LEU A 7 -9.59 -7.16 -4.69
C LEU A 7 -8.73 -6.79 -5.88
N GLU A 8 -7.87 -5.80 -5.69
CA GLU A 8 -6.76 -5.53 -6.60
C GLU A 8 -5.44 -5.96 -5.97
N VAL A 9 -4.58 -6.62 -6.74
CA VAL A 9 -3.25 -7.04 -6.28
C VAL A 9 -2.18 -6.18 -6.94
N LYS A 10 -1.25 -5.67 -6.13
CA LYS A 10 -0.06 -4.94 -6.55
C LYS A 10 1.17 -5.73 -6.15
N ASN A 11 2.05 -6.02 -7.10
CA ASN A 11 3.38 -6.51 -6.77
C ASN A 11 4.24 -5.34 -6.29
N VAL A 12 4.93 -5.50 -5.17
CA VAL A 12 5.71 -4.44 -4.54
C VAL A 12 7.16 -4.87 -4.39
N THR A 13 8.05 -4.10 -4.99
CA THR A 13 9.49 -4.38 -5.04
C THR A 13 10.33 -3.23 -4.50
N GLN A 14 9.83 -1.98 -4.47
CA GLN A 14 10.59 -0.81 -4.02
C GLN A 14 10.88 -0.89 -2.51
N LEU A 15 12.13 -0.62 -2.12
CA LEU A 15 12.60 -0.56 -0.73
C LEU A 15 13.48 0.67 -0.55
N GLU A 16 13.20 1.45 0.48
CA GLU A 16 13.98 2.61 0.91
C GLU A 16 14.20 2.53 2.43
N GLY A 17 15.43 2.21 2.85
CA GLY A 17 15.71 1.92 4.26
C GLY A 17 14.87 0.73 4.77
N ASP A 18 14.11 0.95 5.84
CA ASP A 18 13.17 -0.05 6.39
C ASP A 18 11.76 0.00 5.75
N TRP A 19 11.53 0.91 4.79
CA TRP A 19 10.24 1.14 4.13
C TRP A 19 10.10 0.38 2.83
N ILE A 20 9.08 -0.47 2.74
CA ILE A 20 8.64 -1.05 1.47
C ILE A 20 7.60 -0.11 0.88
N GLN A 21 7.78 0.28 -0.38
CA GLN A 21 7.00 1.34 -0.98
C GLN A 21 6.33 0.93 -2.28
N PHE A 22 5.22 1.59 -2.62
CA PHE A 22 4.59 1.49 -3.92
C PHE A 22 3.98 2.83 -4.33
N PRO A 23 4.07 3.27 -5.60
CA PRO A 23 4.66 2.56 -6.75
C PRO A 23 6.17 2.78 -6.89
N ASP A 24 6.80 2.06 -7.82
CA ASP A 24 8.20 2.24 -8.25
C ASP A 24 8.36 3.21 -9.43
N ALA A 25 7.25 3.59 -10.07
CA ALA A 25 7.14 4.62 -11.10
C ALA A 25 5.75 5.26 -11.08
N VAL A 26 5.63 6.46 -11.66
CA VAL A 26 4.34 7.16 -11.81
C VAL A 26 3.31 6.25 -12.49
N SER A 27 2.14 6.11 -11.87
CA SER A 27 1.09 5.16 -12.28
C SER A 27 -0.30 5.81 -12.26
N GLU A 28 -0.64 6.52 -13.35
CA GLU A 28 -1.98 7.08 -13.53
C GLU A 28 -3.09 6.02 -13.42
N ARG A 29 -2.82 4.82 -13.95
CA ARG A 29 -3.76 3.69 -13.91
C ARG A 29 -3.99 3.26 -12.46
N GLY A 30 -2.93 3.17 -11.65
CA GLY A 30 -3.04 2.86 -10.23
C GLY A 30 -3.92 3.86 -9.49
N ALA A 31 -3.70 5.16 -9.71
CA ALA A 31 -4.53 6.20 -9.11
C ALA A 31 -6.02 6.11 -9.54
N LYS A 32 -6.29 5.91 -10.83
CA LYS A 32 -7.67 5.74 -11.35
C LYS A 32 -8.37 4.51 -10.76
N HIS A 33 -7.65 3.42 -10.56
CA HIS A 33 -8.20 2.22 -9.92
C HIS A 33 -8.55 2.49 -8.45
N LEU A 34 -7.64 3.13 -7.69
CA LEU A 34 -7.91 3.50 -6.28
C LEU A 34 -9.14 4.39 -6.14
N GLN A 35 -9.32 5.36 -7.03
CA GLN A 35 -10.52 6.19 -7.05
C GLN A 35 -11.79 5.37 -7.30
N SER A 36 -11.74 4.38 -8.19
CA SER A 36 -12.87 3.51 -8.50
C SER A 36 -13.20 2.58 -7.34
N LEU A 37 -12.19 1.93 -6.77
CA LEU A 37 -12.32 1.07 -5.58
C LEU A 37 -12.81 1.86 -4.37
N GLY A 38 -12.30 3.07 -4.16
CA GLY A 38 -12.76 3.96 -3.08
C GLY A 38 -14.22 4.37 -3.24
N LYS A 39 -14.69 4.63 -4.48
CA LYS A 39 -16.12 4.89 -4.75
C LYS A 39 -17.00 3.69 -4.40
N LEU A 40 -16.57 2.47 -4.74
CA LEU A 40 -17.30 1.25 -4.41
C LEU A 40 -17.29 0.96 -2.90
N ALA A 41 -16.13 1.12 -2.24
CA ALA A 41 -16.03 1.01 -0.79
C ALA A 41 -16.99 1.97 -0.07
N LYS A 42 -17.06 3.23 -0.54
CA LYS A 42 -18.00 4.23 -0.01
C LYS A 42 -19.47 3.85 -0.18
N GLN A 43 -19.80 3.06 -1.20
CA GLN A 43 -21.15 2.54 -1.44
C GLN A 43 -21.46 1.29 -0.59
N GLY A 44 -20.52 0.82 0.24
CA GLY A 44 -20.69 -0.33 1.12
C GLY A 44 -20.24 -1.67 0.53
N PHE A 45 -19.60 -1.68 -0.66
CA PHE A 45 -19.01 -2.90 -1.20
C PHE A 45 -17.70 -3.25 -0.50
N ALA A 46 -17.48 -4.52 -0.22
CA ALA A 46 -16.20 -5.01 0.31
C ALA A 46 -15.12 -4.90 -0.78
N CYS A 47 -14.19 -3.95 -0.62
CA CYS A 47 -13.12 -3.69 -1.57
C CYS A 47 -11.77 -3.66 -0.85
N GLY A 48 -10.71 -4.11 -1.49
CA GLY A 48 -9.37 -4.02 -0.92
C GLY A 48 -8.24 -4.04 -1.93
N VAL A 49 -7.06 -3.61 -1.49
CA VAL A 49 -5.82 -3.70 -2.25
C VAL A 49 -4.83 -4.56 -1.47
N ILE A 50 -4.38 -5.64 -2.10
CA ILE A 50 -3.29 -6.46 -1.59
C ILE A 50 -1.99 -5.94 -2.19
N PHE A 51 -1.11 -5.42 -1.35
CA PHE A 51 0.26 -5.12 -1.71
C PHE A 51 1.10 -6.36 -1.41
N ALA A 52 1.39 -7.16 -2.43
CA ALA A 52 2.19 -8.36 -2.33
C ALA A 52 3.68 -7.98 -2.21
N LEU A 53 4.20 -8.06 -0.99
CA LEU A 53 5.57 -7.71 -0.66
C LEU A 53 6.45 -8.94 -0.90
N SER A 54 7.06 -8.98 -2.09
CA SER A 54 7.79 -10.16 -2.58
C SER A 54 9.26 -10.14 -2.15
N ARG A 55 9.53 -9.74 -0.91
CA ARG A 55 10.89 -9.61 -0.39
C ARG A 55 10.99 -9.81 1.12
N PRO A 56 12.11 -10.37 1.61
CA PRO A 56 12.31 -10.61 3.04
C PRO A 56 12.66 -9.34 3.83
N GLU A 57 13.25 -8.33 3.20
CA GLU A 57 13.67 -7.09 3.85
C GLU A 57 12.52 -6.10 4.06
N GLY A 58 12.81 -5.02 4.81
CA GLY A 58 11.85 -4.00 5.20
C GLY A 58 11.00 -4.42 6.40
N LYS A 59 10.40 -3.44 7.07
CA LYS A 59 9.60 -3.69 8.30
C LYS A 59 8.23 -3.07 8.25
N ARG A 60 8.04 -2.03 7.43
CA ARG A 60 6.79 -1.28 7.32
C ARG A 60 6.50 -0.90 5.87
N PHE A 61 5.24 -0.64 5.56
CA PHE A 61 4.79 -0.26 4.22
C PHE A 61 4.32 1.21 4.19
N ARG A 62 4.62 1.93 3.10
CA ARG A 62 4.05 3.26 2.84
C ARG A 62 3.87 3.50 1.35
N PRO A 63 2.97 4.38 0.88
CA PRO A 63 3.01 4.81 -0.51
C PRO A 63 4.29 5.62 -0.80
N ALA A 64 4.87 5.45 -1.99
CA ALA A 64 6.03 6.23 -2.45
C ALA A 64 5.56 7.61 -2.94
N ALA A 65 5.28 8.55 -2.04
CA ALA A 65 4.79 9.87 -2.41
C ALA A 65 5.81 10.70 -3.21
N GLU A 66 7.09 10.46 -2.95
CA GLU A 66 8.24 11.02 -3.67
C GLU A 66 8.32 10.56 -5.13
N ILE A 67 7.75 9.39 -5.45
CA ILE A 67 7.67 8.84 -6.82
C ILE A 67 6.35 9.25 -7.48
N ASP A 68 5.23 9.09 -6.77
CA ASP A 68 3.89 9.40 -7.28
C ASP A 68 2.96 9.92 -6.17
N ALA A 69 3.01 11.23 -5.95
CA ALA A 69 2.16 11.93 -5.00
C ALA A 69 0.66 11.76 -5.31
N VAL A 70 0.29 11.61 -6.59
CA VAL A 70 -1.12 11.43 -7.01
C VAL A 70 -1.62 10.06 -6.60
N PHE A 71 -0.81 9.02 -6.76
CA PHE A 71 -1.11 7.69 -6.24
C PHE A 71 -1.24 7.70 -4.72
N ALA A 72 -0.27 8.26 -4.00
CA ALA A 72 -0.27 8.33 -2.54
C ALA A 72 -1.53 9.02 -2.01
N GLU A 73 -1.90 10.16 -2.59
CA GLU A 73 -3.11 10.88 -2.22
C GLU A 73 -4.40 10.12 -2.57
N SER A 74 -4.42 9.44 -3.71
CA SER A 74 -5.56 8.59 -4.10
C SER A 74 -5.72 7.42 -3.13
N LEU A 75 -4.62 6.84 -2.64
CA LEU A 75 -4.62 5.75 -1.67
C LEU A 75 -5.19 6.20 -0.32
N ARG A 76 -4.72 7.36 0.18
CA ARG A 76 -5.25 8.00 1.40
C ARG A 76 -6.76 8.22 1.31
N LYS A 77 -7.22 8.82 0.20
CA LYS A 77 -8.66 9.09 -0.03
C LYS A 77 -9.48 7.80 -0.11
N ALA A 78 -8.96 6.77 -0.78
CA ALA A 78 -9.65 5.50 -0.90
C ALA A 78 -9.73 4.77 0.44
N ALA A 79 -8.65 4.76 1.24
CA ALA A 79 -8.65 4.20 2.59
C ALA A 79 -9.67 4.89 3.50
N ARG A 80 -9.72 6.23 3.48
CA ARG A 80 -10.74 7.03 4.20
C ARG A 80 -12.17 6.73 3.74
N SER A 81 -12.35 6.17 2.54
CA SER A 81 -13.65 5.76 2.00
C SER A 81 -14.04 4.32 2.37
N GLY A 82 -13.23 3.64 3.20
CA GLY A 82 -13.47 2.26 3.65
C GLY A 82 -12.75 1.19 2.82
N LEU A 83 -11.82 1.56 1.93
CA LEU A 83 -11.00 0.60 1.20
C LEU A 83 -10.00 -0.08 2.14
N TYR A 84 -9.98 -1.42 2.14
CA TYR A 84 -9.01 -2.18 2.93
C TYR A 84 -7.63 -2.17 2.27
N LEU A 85 -6.57 -1.90 3.04
CA LEU A 85 -5.18 -1.98 2.58
C LEU A 85 -4.49 -3.15 3.25
N LEU A 86 -3.91 -4.04 2.45
CA LEU A 86 -3.33 -5.30 2.90
C LEU A 86 -1.90 -5.44 2.39
N PRO A 87 -0.90 -4.85 3.07
CA PRO A 87 0.51 -5.13 2.82
C PRO A 87 0.86 -6.53 3.34
N VAL A 88 0.87 -7.50 2.43
CA VAL A 88 1.06 -8.93 2.73
C VAL A 88 2.44 -9.36 2.31
N ARG A 89 3.21 -9.90 3.26
CA ARG A 89 4.53 -10.46 2.96
C ARG A 89 4.41 -11.90 2.47
N PHE A 90 5.12 -12.19 1.39
CA PHE A 90 5.29 -13.53 0.87
C PHE A 90 6.76 -13.95 0.91
N GLY A 91 7.02 -15.16 1.40
CA GLY A 91 8.30 -15.83 1.27
C GLY A 91 8.30 -16.75 0.06
N TYR A 92 9.41 -16.80 -0.69
CA TYR A 92 9.56 -17.65 -1.86
C TYR A 92 10.66 -18.68 -1.60
N GLY A 93 10.37 -19.94 -1.85
CA GLY A 93 11.32 -21.04 -1.70
C GLY A 93 11.08 -22.13 -2.74
N MET A 94 11.92 -23.17 -2.74
CA MET A 94 11.82 -24.27 -3.70
C MET A 94 10.50 -25.05 -3.61
N GLN A 95 9.85 -25.02 -2.43
CA GLN A 95 8.59 -25.70 -2.16
C GLN A 95 7.36 -24.83 -2.51
N GLY A 96 7.56 -23.58 -2.91
CA GLY A 96 6.49 -22.66 -3.30
C GLY A 96 6.52 -21.32 -2.57
N VAL A 97 5.34 -20.71 -2.44
CA VAL A 97 5.13 -19.39 -1.84
C VAL A 97 4.45 -19.54 -0.48
N GLU A 98 4.99 -18.88 0.54
CA GLU A 98 4.50 -18.90 1.91
C GLU A 98 3.97 -17.53 2.34
N TYR A 99 2.78 -17.49 2.94
CA TYR A 99 2.28 -16.28 3.60
C TYR A 99 3.07 -16.02 4.89
N ARG A 100 3.62 -14.81 5.04
CA ARG A 100 4.48 -14.41 6.17
C ARG A 100 3.86 -13.33 7.06
N GLY A 101 2.55 -13.12 6.97
CA GLY A 101 1.86 -12.09 7.73
C GLY A 101 1.64 -10.79 6.95
N THR A 102 1.05 -9.83 7.65
CA THR A 102 0.92 -8.44 7.19
C THR A 102 1.94 -7.54 7.87
N LEU A 103 2.28 -6.43 7.22
CA LEU A 103 3.09 -5.37 7.81
C LEU A 103 2.21 -4.22 8.29
N ASP A 104 2.69 -3.49 9.29
CA ASP A 104 2.13 -2.17 9.60
C ASP A 104 2.37 -1.22 8.43
N TYR A 105 1.45 -0.27 8.24
CA TYR A 105 1.56 0.74 7.21
C TYR A 105 1.32 2.14 7.72
N GLU A 106 2.01 3.08 7.10
CA GLU A 106 1.84 4.52 7.33
C GLU A 106 1.39 5.16 6.01
N LEU A 107 0.29 5.91 6.05
CA LEU A 107 -0.22 6.61 4.88
C LEU A 107 0.16 8.09 4.90
N GLU A 108 0.49 8.65 6.05
CA GLU A 108 0.90 10.05 6.19
C GLU A 108 2.42 10.15 6.01
N GLU A 109 2.89 11.24 5.40
CA GLU A 109 4.32 11.55 5.47
C GLU A 109 4.65 11.97 6.91
N PRO A 110 5.81 11.57 7.46
CA PRO A 110 6.28 12.15 8.70
C PRO A 110 6.40 13.66 8.51
N ASP A 111 5.78 14.41 9.42
CA ASP A 111 5.86 15.87 9.44
C ASP A 111 7.34 16.30 9.37
N PRO A 112 7.76 17.09 8.37
CA PRO A 112 9.15 17.57 8.27
C PRO A 112 9.56 18.43 9.48
N ASP A 113 8.58 19.01 10.19
CA ASP A 113 8.79 19.76 11.43
C ASP A 113 8.72 18.87 12.69
N ASN A 114 8.59 17.54 12.54
CA ASN A 114 8.62 16.61 13.66
C ASN A 114 10.00 16.62 14.33
N PRO A 115 10.10 17.02 15.61
CA PRO A 115 11.40 17.13 16.30
C PRO A 115 12.14 15.78 16.41
N LEU A 116 11.46 14.63 16.25
CA LEU A 116 12.09 13.31 16.23
C LEU A 116 12.79 12.98 14.89
N MET A 117 12.40 13.62 13.78
CA MET A 117 13.03 13.42 12.46
C MET A 117 14.29 14.27 12.29
N GLN A 118 14.37 15.42 12.95
CA GLN A 118 15.57 16.29 12.96
C GLN A 118 16.73 15.71 13.79
N ALA A 119 16.48 14.69 14.61
CA ALA A 119 17.49 14.05 15.45
C ALA A 119 18.36 13.00 14.72
N PHE A 120 18.07 12.70 13.45
CA PHE A 120 18.78 11.71 12.63
C PHE A 120 19.49 12.30 11.41
N THR A 121 19.65 13.63 11.32
CA THR A 121 20.52 14.33 10.35
C THR A 121 21.79 14.79 11.04
#